data_AF-A0A8H5VRT9-F1
#
_entry.id   AF-A0A8H5VRT9-F1
#
_cell.length_a   1.000
_cell.length_b   1.000
_cell.length_c   1.000
_cell.angle_alpha   90.00
_cell.angle_beta   90.00
_cell.angle_gamma   90.00
#
_symmetry.space_group_name_H-M   'P 1'
#
loop_
_entity.id
_entity.type
_entity.pdbx_description
1 polymer ?
#
loop_
_entity_poly.entity_id
_entity_poly.type
_entity_poly.pdbx_seq_one_letter_code
_entity_poly.pdbx_strand_id
1 'polypeptide(L)'
;MPHKQSFLQALAADEHSQTSFLQIFVQAASPNPPIDTSKATAVIGEYLSSKNIPYELADVNEDGKVNVVSDFQGGKGAGPHVVLNGHVDVFPVGDGSGWSRDPWSGDIVEGRLHGRGVVDMKSGTASLIIAYAFLYQHRHLLSGSVALCAVADEETGGKLGTKYLIEQDKRRWGGDLMLCAEPGGLETIRFAEKGTLRLTCTVKTKGALGPYLHLTKGAIRTATAFINEVIESVESLPVDLPVKMEKYLEKPEVKRAIDQAIGPGTTTIIARPTVNVGTIKGGLKVNMIPETCIFELDIRMPVGMREDTILELIDTIIPHYKPASIAVKKQAAASNPFNCSVIDHPIVGHLKDNAKSLRPDADAPIPIPSMGGSDCTSTYCSRSCMQASDLPVLLAPRGVLLSQQNSATLLRDGNVVEISIKDLMSKAHATFLMDTRSLHISIEIPYQFFKRSKAWLKEGIKLSHIQQKLTGVYYAAKVDPLAKNTIPSTLKLFIGPEGYSAMAKSDSLTCGIATQMLLGGEPVFNKPGVVAHYSQESRYPNRVRVEDEGTKRVEETFQPSQ
;
A
#
# COMPACT_ATOMS: atom_id res chain seq x y z
N MET A 1 -16.48 29.14 19.38
CA MET A 1 -15.78 30.21 18.65
C MET A 1 -16.74 31.38 18.47
N PRO A 2 -16.39 32.61 18.88
CA PRO A 2 -17.30 33.75 18.86
C PRO A 2 -17.91 34.08 17.48
N HIS A 3 -17.24 33.69 16.38
CA HIS A 3 -17.66 34.02 15.02
C HIS A 3 -18.30 32.86 14.23
N LYS A 4 -18.34 31.64 14.79
CA LYS A 4 -18.78 30.45 14.02
C LYS A 4 -20.18 30.60 13.44
N GLN A 5 -21.13 31.09 14.25
CA GLN A 5 -22.52 31.24 13.81
C GLN A 5 -22.64 32.28 12.70
N SER A 6 -21.94 33.40 12.84
CA SER A 6 -21.91 34.46 11.82
C SER A 6 -21.30 33.96 10.50
N PHE A 7 -20.25 33.13 10.56
CA PHE A 7 -19.66 32.52 9.37
C PHE A 7 -20.61 31.55 8.67
N LEU A 8 -21.30 30.70 9.43
CA LEU A 8 -22.31 29.80 8.86
C LEU A 8 -23.48 30.56 8.23
N GLN A 9 -23.92 31.66 8.84
CA GLN A 9 -24.95 32.54 8.27
C GLN A 9 -24.49 33.20 6.96
N ALA A 10 -23.22 33.64 6.90
CA ALA A 10 -22.66 34.22 5.68
C ALA A 10 -22.57 33.19 4.54
N LEU A 11 -22.17 31.95 4.85
CA LEU A 11 -22.16 30.86 3.87
C LEU A 11 -23.58 30.52 3.39
N ALA A 12 -24.55 30.42 4.30
CA ALA A 12 -25.94 30.14 3.94
C ALA A 12 -26.57 31.26 3.08
N ALA A 13 -26.19 32.52 3.32
CA ALA A 13 -26.68 33.65 2.53
C ALA A 13 -26.19 33.64 1.07
N ASP A 14 -25.11 32.91 0.75
CA ASP A 14 -24.52 32.83 -0.59
C ASP A 14 -24.82 31.49 -1.30
N GLU A 15 -25.85 30.75 -0.84
CA GLU A 15 -26.21 29.42 -1.36
C GLU A 15 -26.45 29.41 -2.89
N HIS A 16 -27.08 30.46 -3.44
CA HIS A 16 -27.34 30.56 -4.88
C HIS A 16 -26.05 30.61 -5.70
N SER A 17 -25.07 31.40 -5.24
CA SER A 17 -23.74 31.53 -5.87
C SER A 17 -22.96 30.22 -5.79
N GLN A 18 -23.01 29.54 -4.64
CA GLN A 18 -22.37 28.24 -4.43
C GLN A 18 -22.98 27.16 -5.34
N THR A 19 -24.31 27.13 -5.44
CA THR A 19 -25.04 26.21 -6.32
C THR A 19 -24.74 26.49 -7.79
N SER A 20 -24.70 27.77 -8.17
CA SER A 20 -24.35 28.19 -9.54
C SER A 20 -22.93 27.78 -9.91
N PHE A 21 -21.97 27.94 -9.00
CA PHE A 21 -20.59 27.46 -9.20
C PHE A 21 -20.54 25.95 -9.44
N LEU A 22 -21.26 25.15 -8.64
CA LEU A 22 -21.34 23.71 -8.84
C LEU A 22 -21.99 23.34 -10.19
N GLN A 23 -23.06 24.03 -10.59
CA GLN A 23 -23.70 23.80 -11.89
C GLN A 23 -22.72 24.03 -13.06
N ILE A 24 -22.02 25.16 -13.05
CA ILE A 24 -21.03 25.49 -14.08
C ILE A 24 -19.88 24.47 -14.06
N PHE A 25 -19.44 24.06 -12.87
CA PHE A 25 -18.38 23.07 -12.73
C PHE A 25 -18.78 21.69 -13.26
N VAL A 26 -20.05 21.29 -13.09
CA VAL A 26 -20.61 20.05 -13.65
C VAL A 26 -20.76 20.15 -15.17
N GLN A 27 -21.19 21.30 -15.69
CA GLN A 27 -21.29 21.57 -17.13
C GLN A 27 -19.94 21.55 -17.84
N ALA A 28 -18.85 21.88 -17.14
CA ALA A 28 -17.51 21.76 -17.65
C ALA A 28 -17.06 20.28 -17.70
N ALA A 29 -17.33 19.62 -18.81
CA ALA A 29 -16.96 18.22 -19.04
C ALA A 29 -15.46 17.98 -18.78
N SER A 30 -15.17 16.90 -18.04
CA SER A 30 -13.80 16.49 -17.68
C SER A 30 -13.59 14.98 -17.68
N PRO A 31 -13.95 14.26 -18.76
CA PRO A 31 -13.85 12.80 -18.79
C PRO A 31 -12.39 12.34 -18.63
N ASN A 32 -12.21 11.15 -18.05
CA ASN A 32 -10.94 10.45 -18.01
C ASN A 32 -11.20 8.93 -18.05
N PRO A 33 -10.94 8.22 -19.19
CA PRO A 33 -10.42 8.67 -20.49
C PRO A 33 -11.49 9.09 -21.55
N PRO A 34 -11.14 9.82 -22.64
CA PRO A 34 -9.85 10.48 -22.88
C PRO A 34 -9.70 11.64 -21.92
N ILE A 35 -8.47 11.90 -21.50
CA ILE A 35 -8.19 12.90 -20.48
C ILE A 35 -8.29 14.32 -21.06
N ASP A 36 -9.20 15.12 -20.50
CA ASP A 36 -9.24 16.57 -20.71
C ASP A 36 -9.88 17.22 -19.48
N THR A 37 -9.05 17.79 -18.61
CA THR A 37 -9.53 18.49 -17.41
C THR A 37 -9.50 20.01 -17.56
N SER A 38 -9.16 20.52 -18.75
CA SER A 38 -8.91 21.94 -18.99
C SER A 38 -10.14 22.81 -18.72
N LYS A 39 -11.33 22.37 -19.13
CA LYS A 39 -12.58 23.11 -18.91
C LYS A 39 -12.93 23.18 -17.42
N ALA A 40 -12.84 22.04 -16.74
CA ALA A 40 -13.15 21.95 -15.32
C ALA A 40 -12.17 22.80 -14.48
N THR A 41 -10.88 22.76 -14.82
CA THR A 41 -9.84 23.54 -14.12
C THR A 41 -9.92 25.03 -14.42
N ALA A 42 -10.33 25.41 -15.64
CA ALA A 42 -10.64 26.80 -15.99
C ALA A 42 -11.77 27.38 -15.11
N VAL A 43 -12.86 26.63 -14.89
CA VAL A 43 -13.95 27.07 -14.00
C VAL A 43 -13.46 27.31 -12.57
N ILE A 44 -12.57 26.46 -12.06
CA ILE A 44 -11.96 26.64 -10.73
C ILE A 44 -11.07 27.89 -10.73
N GLY A 45 -10.22 28.07 -11.73
CA GLY A 45 -9.36 29.23 -11.87
C GLY A 45 -10.13 30.55 -11.97
N GLU A 46 -11.22 30.58 -12.74
CA GLU A 46 -12.13 31.73 -12.84
C GLU A 46 -12.81 32.03 -11.49
N TYR A 47 -13.28 30.99 -10.79
CA TYR A 47 -13.86 31.17 -9.46
C TYR A 47 -12.85 31.75 -8.47
N LEU A 48 -11.64 31.21 -8.38
CA LEU A 48 -10.58 31.74 -7.51
C LEU A 48 -10.18 33.18 -7.89
N SER A 49 -10.05 33.45 -9.19
CA SER A 49 -9.78 34.81 -9.71
C SER A 49 -10.85 35.81 -9.30
N SER A 50 -12.14 35.43 -9.43
CA SER A 50 -13.27 36.30 -9.04
C SER A 50 -13.26 36.68 -7.56
N LYS A 51 -12.60 35.87 -6.72
CA LYS A 51 -12.45 36.10 -5.27
C LYS A 51 -11.10 36.73 -4.91
N ASN A 52 -10.27 37.11 -5.90
CA ASN A 52 -8.90 37.63 -5.74
C ASN A 52 -7.98 36.65 -4.98
N ILE A 53 -8.10 35.36 -5.27
CA ILE A 53 -7.30 34.31 -4.65
C ILE A 53 -6.22 33.87 -5.66
N PRO A 54 -4.92 33.95 -5.29
CA PRO A 54 -3.85 33.47 -6.16
C PRO A 54 -3.91 31.95 -6.28
N TYR A 55 -3.64 31.41 -7.46
CA TYR A 55 -3.56 29.98 -7.71
C TYR A 55 -2.52 29.68 -8.78
N GLU A 56 -2.08 28.44 -8.83
CA GLU A 56 -1.15 27.91 -9.82
C GLU A 56 -1.84 26.79 -10.61
N LEU A 57 -1.58 26.77 -11.91
CA LEU A 57 -1.88 25.63 -12.76
C LEU A 57 -0.64 24.75 -12.80
N ALA A 58 -0.70 23.59 -12.15
CA ALA A 58 0.36 22.59 -12.21
C ALA A 58 0.06 21.64 -13.38
N ASP A 59 0.54 22.04 -14.55
CA ASP A 59 0.47 21.26 -15.78
C ASP A 59 1.39 20.03 -15.67
N VAL A 60 0.82 18.84 -15.84
CA VAL A 60 1.53 17.57 -15.63
C VAL A 60 1.96 16.95 -16.96
N ASN A 61 1.30 17.29 -18.05
CA ASN A 61 1.67 16.89 -19.41
C ASN A 61 0.91 17.69 -20.50
N GLU A 62 1.42 17.62 -21.73
CA GLU A 62 0.81 18.23 -22.92
C GLU A 62 -0.59 17.67 -23.29
N ASP A 63 -1.13 16.70 -22.55
CA ASP A 63 -2.41 16.01 -22.81
C ASP A 63 -3.61 16.63 -22.03
N GLY A 64 -3.47 17.81 -21.43
CA GLY A 64 -4.59 18.49 -20.76
C GLY A 64 -4.88 18.04 -19.31
N LYS A 65 -3.87 17.47 -18.63
CA LYS A 65 -3.90 17.20 -17.17
C LYS A 65 -3.39 18.40 -16.40
N VAL A 66 -4.33 19.20 -15.92
CA VAL A 66 -4.00 20.41 -15.17
C VAL A 66 -4.51 20.26 -13.76
N ASN A 67 -3.61 20.26 -12.78
CA ASN A 67 -4.03 20.41 -11.39
C ASN A 67 -4.17 21.90 -11.06
N VAL A 68 -5.18 22.29 -10.28
CA VAL A 68 -5.28 23.64 -9.72
C VAL A 68 -4.88 23.59 -8.26
N VAL A 69 -3.84 24.33 -7.92
CA VAL A 69 -3.31 24.36 -6.56
C VAL A 69 -3.22 25.78 -6.02
N SER A 70 -3.45 25.94 -4.72
CA SER A 70 -3.37 27.23 -4.03
C SER A 70 -3.12 27.01 -2.56
N ASP A 71 -2.34 27.86 -1.91
CA ASP A 71 -2.08 27.77 -0.47
C ASP A 71 -1.93 29.15 0.18
N PHE A 72 -2.18 29.22 1.49
CA PHE A 72 -1.96 30.43 2.27
C PHE A 72 -1.55 30.13 3.71
N GLN A 73 -0.83 31.08 4.32
CA GLN A 73 -0.52 31.11 5.75
C GLN A 73 -1.54 31.97 6.52
N GLY A 74 -1.98 31.48 7.67
CA GLY A 74 -2.83 32.23 8.60
C GLY A 74 -2.08 33.35 9.34
N GLY A 75 -2.79 34.41 9.69
CA GLY A 75 -2.22 35.61 10.31
C GLY A 75 -1.88 35.50 11.81
N LYS A 76 -2.32 34.43 12.49
CA LYS A 76 -2.04 34.20 13.93
C LYS A 76 -0.81 33.35 14.20
N GLY A 77 0.04 33.12 13.20
CA GLY A 77 1.30 32.39 13.34
C GLY A 77 1.15 30.88 13.18
N ALA A 78 2.05 30.13 13.83
CA ALA A 78 2.19 28.68 13.65
C ALA A 78 0.92 27.90 14.05
N GLY A 79 0.70 26.79 13.37
CA GLY A 79 -0.45 25.90 13.55
C GLY A 79 -0.39 24.74 12.55
N PRO A 80 -1.41 23.88 12.50
CA PRO A 80 -1.43 22.75 11.58
C PRO A 80 -1.48 23.20 10.12
N HIS A 81 -0.88 22.40 9.25
CA HIS A 81 -1.04 22.52 7.81
C HIS A 81 -2.16 21.59 7.32
N VAL A 82 -3.25 22.18 6.82
CA VAL A 82 -4.46 21.45 6.40
C VAL A 82 -4.54 21.42 4.88
N VAL A 83 -4.65 20.23 4.29
CA VAL A 83 -4.84 20.03 2.85
C VAL A 83 -6.31 19.74 2.55
N LEU A 84 -6.88 20.46 1.60
CA LEU A 84 -8.20 20.22 1.04
C LEU A 84 -8.00 19.60 -0.34
N ASN A 85 -8.26 18.30 -0.47
CA ASN A 85 -7.99 17.53 -1.68
C ASN A 85 -9.28 17.06 -2.34
N GLY A 86 -9.41 17.23 -3.65
CA GLY A 86 -10.52 16.67 -4.41
C GLY A 86 -10.21 16.57 -5.89
N HIS A 87 -10.70 15.53 -6.53
CA HIS A 87 -10.49 15.34 -7.97
C HIS A 87 -11.51 16.11 -8.82
N VAL A 88 -11.14 16.37 -10.07
CA VAL A 88 -11.95 17.12 -11.05
C VAL A 88 -12.28 16.30 -12.28
N ASP A 89 -11.52 15.23 -12.53
CA ASP A 89 -11.81 14.28 -13.59
C ASP A 89 -13.02 13.41 -13.25
N VAL A 90 -13.65 12.84 -14.26
CA VAL A 90 -14.84 12.00 -14.09
C VAL A 90 -14.82 10.84 -15.06
N PHE A 91 -15.46 9.72 -14.73
CA PHE A 91 -15.63 8.66 -15.72
C PHE A 91 -16.32 9.13 -17.03
N PRO A 92 -15.94 8.58 -18.19
CA PRO A 92 -16.59 8.88 -19.47
C PRO A 92 -18.07 8.48 -19.52
N VAL A 93 -18.82 9.19 -20.37
CA VAL A 93 -20.29 9.07 -20.48
C VAL A 93 -20.75 8.20 -21.65
N GLY A 94 -19.82 7.56 -22.36
CA GLY A 94 -20.11 6.77 -23.56
C GLY A 94 -20.68 7.64 -24.69
N ASP A 95 -21.64 7.09 -25.44
CA ASP A 95 -22.38 7.80 -26.49
C ASP A 95 -23.57 8.62 -25.95
N GLY A 96 -23.77 8.64 -24.62
CA GLY A 96 -24.86 9.35 -23.97
C GLY A 96 -26.23 8.65 -24.05
N SER A 97 -26.37 7.55 -24.80
CA SER A 97 -27.68 6.92 -25.08
C SER A 97 -28.40 6.35 -23.85
N GLY A 98 -27.65 6.03 -22.78
CA GLY A 98 -28.19 5.54 -21.51
C GLY A 98 -28.67 6.62 -20.54
N TRP A 99 -28.52 7.91 -20.87
CA TRP A 99 -28.88 9.00 -19.98
C TRP A 99 -30.27 9.56 -20.29
N SER A 100 -31.05 9.81 -19.24
CA SER A 100 -32.36 10.48 -19.36
C SER A 100 -32.26 12.00 -19.56
N ARG A 101 -31.05 12.56 -19.38
CA ARG A 101 -30.71 13.99 -19.53
C ARG A 101 -29.31 14.08 -20.14
N ASP A 102 -28.93 15.25 -20.61
CA ASP A 102 -27.52 15.49 -20.97
C ASP A 102 -26.65 15.25 -19.71
N PRO A 103 -25.64 14.35 -19.76
CA PRO A 103 -24.73 14.12 -18.65
C PRO A 103 -23.97 15.38 -18.20
N TRP A 104 -23.87 16.41 -19.04
CA TRP A 104 -23.21 17.68 -18.72
C TRP A 104 -24.21 18.81 -18.49
N SER A 105 -25.49 18.51 -18.27
CA SER A 105 -26.54 19.54 -18.10
C SER A 105 -26.32 20.46 -16.89
N GLY A 106 -25.98 19.89 -15.73
CA GLY A 106 -26.05 20.63 -14.47
C GLY A 106 -27.49 21.02 -14.09
N ASP A 107 -28.50 20.34 -14.65
CA ASP A 107 -29.91 20.62 -14.42
C ASP A 107 -30.26 20.47 -12.93
N ILE A 108 -31.04 21.40 -12.39
CA ILE A 108 -31.64 21.25 -11.06
C ILE A 108 -33.11 20.91 -11.21
N VAL A 109 -33.50 19.72 -10.77
CA VAL A 109 -34.87 19.21 -10.85
C VAL A 109 -35.25 18.65 -9.48
N GLU A 110 -36.39 19.12 -8.95
CA GLU A 110 -36.89 18.70 -7.62
C GLU A 110 -35.83 18.84 -6.51
N GLY A 111 -35.05 19.92 -6.56
CA GLY A 111 -33.98 20.20 -5.58
C GLY A 111 -32.75 19.29 -5.71
N ARG A 112 -32.61 18.54 -6.80
CA ARG A 112 -31.43 17.70 -7.09
C ARG A 112 -30.71 18.20 -8.32
N LEU A 113 -29.38 18.32 -8.23
CA LEU A 113 -28.53 18.65 -9.36
C LEU A 113 -28.16 17.37 -10.11
N HIS A 114 -28.29 17.39 -11.43
CA HIS A 114 -28.08 16.25 -12.32
C HIS A 114 -26.87 16.46 -13.24
N GLY A 115 -26.05 15.42 -13.36
CA GLY A 115 -24.91 15.38 -14.27
C GLY A 115 -23.89 14.31 -13.88
N ARG A 116 -22.99 13.97 -14.80
CA ARG A 116 -21.79 13.18 -14.54
C ARG A 116 -20.85 14.01 -13.66
N GLY A 117 -20.31 13.36 -12.63
CA GLY A 117 -19.37 14.00 -11.71
C GLY A 117 -20.02 14.63 -10.50
N VAL A 118 -21.35 14.82 -10.48
CA VAL A 118 -22.04 15.53 -9.40
C VAL A 118 -21.73 14.89 -8.05
N VAL A 119 -21.99 13.59 -7.92
CA VAL A 119 -21.73 12.84 -6.67
C VAL A 119 -20.24 12.51 -6.53
N ASP A 120 -19.60 12.11 -7.62
CA ASP A 120 -18.22 11.60 -7.66
C ASP A 120 -17.34 12.43 -8.62
N MET A 121 -16.59 13.43 -8.14
CA MET A 121 -16.74 14.02 -6.80
C MET A 121 -16.89 15.55 -6.81
N LYS A 122 -17.38 16.13 -7.92
CA LYS A 122 -17.45 17.59 -8.13
C LYS A 122 -18.20 18.35 -7.05
N SER A 123 -19.25 17.79 -6.43
CA SER A 123 -19.92 18.44 -5.29
C SER A 123 -19.01 18.55 -4.07
N GLY A 124 -18.25 17.49 -3.78
CA GLY A 124 -17.25 17.48 -2.72
C GLY A 124 -16.12 18.47 -3.00
N THR A 125 -15.54 18.39 -4.20
CA THR A 125 -14.48 19.30 -4.65
C THR A 125 -14.93 20.76 -4.63
N ALA A 126 -16.14 21.07 -5.12
CA ALA A 126 -16.70 22.42 -5.05
C ALA A 126 -16.86 22.91 -3.61
N SER A 127 -17.33 22.04 -2.71
CA SER A 127 -17.46 22.37 -1.28
C SER A 127 -16.11 22.71 -0.64
N LEU A 128 -15.04 21.97 -0.99
CA LEU A 128 -13.68 22.24 -0.53
C LEU A 128 -13.14 23.56 -1.08
N ILE A 129 -13.38 23.87 -2.36
CA ILE A 129 -12.98 25.13 -3.00
C ILE A 129 -13.71 26.33 -2.38
N ILE A 130 -15.02 26.21 -2.14
CA ILE A 130 -15.81 27.26 -1.47
C ILE A 130 -15.30 27.48 -0.05
N ALA A 131 -15.06 26.40 0.70
CA ALA A 131 -14.50 26.47 2.05
C ALA A 131 -13.10 27.12 2.04
N TYR A 132 -12.24 26.75 1.08
CA TYR A 132 -10.93 27.36 0.89
C TYR A 132 -11.03 28.86 0.66
N ALA A 133 -11.90 29.29 -0.26
CA ALA A 133 -12.11 30.69 -0.57
C ALA A 133 -12.60 31.50 0.63
N PHE A 134 -13.53 30.93 1.41
CA PHE A 134 -14.01 31.52 2.64
C PHE A 134 -12.89 31.66 3.70
N LEU A 135 -12.11 30.59 3.90
CA LEU A 135 -10.98 30.58 4.82
C LEU A 135 -9.89 31.58 4.40
N TYR A 136 -9.62 31.71 3.11
CA TYR A 136 -8.67 32.67 2.57
C TYR A 136 -9.06 34.11 2.91
N GLN A 137 -10.34 34.49 2.74
CA GLN A 137 -10.82 35.83 3.11
C GLN A 137 -10.63 36.12 4.62
N HIS A 138 -10.72 35.09 5.45
CA HIS A 138 -10.60 35.18 6.91
C HIS A 138 -9.23 34.74 7.44
N ARG A 139 -8.22 34.58 6.57
CA ARG A 139 -6.91 34.00 6.92
C ARG A 139 -6.19 34.72 8.06
N HIS A 140 -6.43 36.03 8.21
CA HIS A 140 -5.90 36.82 9.31
C HIS A 140 -6.36 36.34 10.71
N LEU A 141 -7.46 35.58 10.79
CA LEU A 141 -8.00 35.02 12.02
C LEU A 141 -7.48 33.61 12.33
N LEU A 142 -6.75 32.99 11.41
CA LEU A 142 -6.34 31.58 11.46
C LEU A 142 -4.87 31.43 11.89
N SER A 143 -4.56 30.33 12.56
CA SER A 143 -3.20 29.84 12.81
C SER A 143 -2.91 28.67 11.87
N GLY A 144 -1.64 28.46 11.51
CA GLY A 144 -1.25 27.41 10.57
C GLY A 144 -1.48 27.80 9.11
N SER A 145 -1.60 26.82 8.24
CA SER A 145 -1.72 27.01 6.79
C SER A 145 -2.78 26.11 6.18
N VAL A 146 -3.28 26.50 5.02
CA VAL A 146 -4.25 25.70 4.25
C VAL A 146 -3.76 25.59 2.81
N ALA A 147 -3.73 24.38 2.26
CA ALA A 147 -3.53 24.11 0.85
C ALA A 147 -4.82 23.55 0.23
N LEU A 148 -5.09 23.96 -1.00
CA LEU A 148 -6.12 23.42 -1.88
C LEU A 148 -5.42 22.66 -3.02
N CYS A 149 -5.80 21.40 -3.21
CA CYS A 149 -5.33 20.54 -4.28
C CYS A 149 -6.55 20.03 -5.07
N ALA A 150 -6.85 20.65 -6.22
CA ALA A 150 -7.86 20.16 -7.15
C ALA A 150 -7.19 19.41 -8.31
N VAL A 151 -7.37 18.09 -8.37
CA VAL A 151 -6.48 17.20 -9.17
C VAL A 151 -7.16 16.47 -10.33
N ALA A 152 -6.41 16.14 -11.38
CA ALA A 152 -6.93 15.80 -12.71
C ALA A 152 -6.83 14.32 -13.15
N ASP A 153 -6.52 13.36 -12.27
CA ASP A 153 -6.16 11.99 -12.68
C ASP A 153 -6.61 10.88 -11.70
N GLU A 154 -7.56 11.16 -10.80
CA GLU A 154 -7.96 10.20 -9.76
C GLU A 154 -8.56 8.93 -10.36
N GLU A 155 -9.45 9.07 -11.35
CA GLU A 155 -10.25 7.98 -11.93
C GLU A 155 -9.39 6.93 -12.64
N THR A 156 -8.14 7.28 -12.95
CA THR A 156 -7.13 6.39 -13.55
C THR A 156 -5.96 6.05 -12.63
N GLY A 157 -6.06 6.32 -11.34
CA GLY A 157 -5.13 5.90 -10.29
C GLY A 157 -4.30 7.01 -9.64
N GLY A 158 -4.62 8.29 -9.90
CA GLY A 158 -4.08 9.45 -9.17
C GLY A 158 -2.59 9.75 -9.40
N LYS A 159 -1.94 9.12 -10.39
CA LYS A 159 -0.49 9.25 -10.62
C LYS A 159 -0.13 10.68 -11.01
N LEU A 160 -0.90 11.28 -11.90
CA LEU A 160 -0.69 12.64 -12.41
C LEU A 160 -1.51 13.69 -11.64
N GLY A 161 -2.25 13.26 -10.61
CA GLY A 161 -2.94 14.13 -9.67
C GLY A 161 -2.15 14.29 -8.37
N THR A 162 -2.73 13.85 -7.26
CA THR A 162 -2.17 14.02 -5.92
C THR A 162 -0.78 13.43 -5.75
N LYS A 163 -0.50 12.26 -6.35
CA LYS A 163 0.84 11.67 -6.27
C LYS A 163 1.91 12.57 -6.88
N TYR A 164 1.63 13.15 -8.05
CA TYR A 164 2.53 14.10 -8.70
C TYR A 164 2.78 15.31 -7.81
N LEU A 165 1.74 15.92 -7.23
CA LEU A 165 1.90 17.08 -6.33
C LEU A 165 2.78 16.75 -5.12
N ILE A 166 2.56 15.61 -4.47
CA ILE A 166 3.37 15.16 -3.33
C ILE A 166 4.83 14.93 -3.73
N GLU A 167 5.09 14.40 -4.93
CA GLU A 167 6.45 14.21 -5.45
C GLU A 167 7.15 15.53 -5.79
N GLN A 168 6.39 16.56 -6.22
CA GLN A 168 6.94 17.90 -6.48
C GLN A 168 7.33 18.62 -5.18
N ASP A 169 6.41 18.70 -4.22
CA ASP A 169 6.68 19.32 -2.93
C ASP A 169 5.77 18.74 -1.83
N LYS A 170 6.25 17.68 -1.19
CA LYS A 170 5.55 17.04 -0.07
C LYS A 170 5.31 17.97 1.12
N ARG A 171 6.13 19.01 1.32
CA ARG A 171 5.98 19.93 2.45
C ARG A 171 4.85 20.91 2.18
N ARG A 172 4.69 21.36 0.94
CA ARG A 172 3.64 22.30 0.53
C ARG A 172 2.32 21.59 0.30
N TRP A 173 2.34 20.43 -0.38
CA TRP A 173 1.12 19.73 -0.81
C TRP A 173 0.74 18.53 0.06
N GLY A 174 1.63 18.08 0.94
CA GLY A 174 1.29 17.23 2.08
C GLY A 174 0.99 18.08 3.30
N GLY A 175 0.25 17.55 4.28
CA GLY A 175 -0.12 18.28 5.50
C GLY A 175 -0.19 17.41 6.75
N ASP A 176 -0.43 18.07 7.89
CA ASP A 176 -0.71 17.42 9.17
C ASP A 176 -2.10 16.77 9.17
N LEU A 177 -3.00 17.32 8.35
CA LEU A 177 -4.35 16.83 8.13
C LEU A 177 -4.69 17.00 6.64
N MET A 178 -5.39 16.03 6.08
CA MET A 178 -6.00 16.15 4.75
C MET A 178 -7.49 15.81 4.85
N LEU A 179 -8.31 16.64 4.21
CA LEU A 179 -9.73 16.39 4.01
C LEU A 179 -9.98 16.10 2.54
N CYS A 180 -10.54 14.94 2.27
CA CYS A 180 -11.04 14.55 0.96
C CYS A 180 -12.56 14.38 1.03
N ALA A 181 -13.27 14.95 0.05
CA ALA A 181 -14.72 15.03 0.04
C ALA A 181 -15.37 14.04 -0.94
N GLU A 182 -14.76 12.86 -1.11
CA GLU A 182 -15.34 11.72 -1.83
C GLU A 182 -16.75 11.39 -1.32
N PRO A 183 -17.61 10.74 -2.13
CA PRO A 183 -18.99 10.48 -1.77
C PRO A 183 -19.09 9.45 -0.64
N GLY A 184 -19.03 9.93 0.61
CA GLY A 184 -19.23 9.16 1.82
C GLY A 184 -20.69 9.15 2.31
N GLY A 185 -21.54 10.02 1.77
CA GLY A 185 -22.85 10.33 2.33
C GLY A 185 -22.75 11.13 3.63
N LEU A 186 -23.90 11.63 4.11
CA LEU A 186 -23.92 12.50 5.28
C LEU A 186 -23.80 11.75 6.62
N GLU A 187 -24.10 10.46 6.62
CA GLU A 187 -24.15 9.62 7.83
C GLU A 187 -22.82 8.96 8.18
N THR A 188 -21.76 9.18 7.38
CA THR A 188 -20.50 8.46 7.56
C THR A 188 -19.27 9.33 7.41
N ILE A 189 -18.17 8.88 8.01
CA ILE A 189 -16.83 9.45 7.81
C ILE A 189 -15.94 8.31 7.27
N ARG A 190 -15.34 8.49 6.09
CA ARG A 190 -14.41 7.49 5.56
C ARG A 190 -13.04 7.70 6.17
N PHE A 191 -12.58 6.71 6.94
CA PHE A 191 -11.27 6.77 7.60
C PHE A 191 -10.28 5.72 7.09
N ALA A 192 -10.74 4.79 6.25
CA ALA A 192 -9.92 3.75 5.65
C ALA A 192 -10.50 3.32 4.32
N GLU A 193 -9.69 2.70 3.49
CA GLU A 193 -10.09 2.22 2.16
C GLU A 193 -9.35 0.92 1.81
N LYS A 194 -10.02 0.04 1.07
CA LYS A 194 -9.39 -1.16 0.54
C LYS A 194 -8.44 -0.79 -0.59
N GLY A 195 -7.27 -1.43 -0.59
CA GLY A 195 -6.36 -1.41 -1.72
C GLY A 195 -6.94 -2.15 -2.92
N THR A 196 -6.36 -1.91 -4.08
CA THR A 196 -6.75 -2.56 -5.34
C THR A 196 -5.52 -3.22 -5.94
N LEU A 197 -5.62 -4.49 -6.32
CA LEU A 197 -4.60 -5.21 -7.06
C LEU A 197 -5.25 -5.76 -8.34
N ARG A 198 -4.86 -5.21 -9.49
CA ARG A 198 -5.35 -5.65 -10.79
C ARG A 198 -4.32 -6.49 -11.52
N LEU A 199 -4.73 -7.66 -11.98
CA LEU A 199 -3.85 -8.64 -12.64
C LEU A 199 -4.43 -9.05 -14.00
N THR A 200 -3.58 -9.12 -15.01
CA THR A 200 -3.88 -9.80 -16.27
C THR A 200 -3.19 -11.16 -16.28
N CYS A 201 -3.97 -12.22 -16.41
CA CYS A 201 -3.50 -13.60 -16.39
C CYS A 201 -3.66 -14.22 -17.78
N THR A 202 -2.60 -14.87 -18.27
CA THR A 202 -2.59 -15.57 -19.57
C THR A 202 -2.29 -17.05 -19.34
N VAL A 203 -3.23 -17.90 -19.69
CA VAL A 203 -3.08 -19.37 -19.65
C VAL A 203 -2.86 -19.88 -21.06
N LYS A 204 -1.79 -20.66 -21.25
CA LYS A 204 -1.46 -21.32 -22.51
C LYS A 204 -1.37 -22.83 -22.35
N THR A 205 -1.98 -23.55 -23.28
CA THR A 205 -1.93 -25.00 -23.39
C THR A 205 -1.73 -25.41 -24.84
N LYS A 206 -1.40 -26.68 -25.09
CA LYS A 206 -1.51 -27.25 -26.42
C LYS A 206 -2.97 -27.24 -26.88
N GLY A 207 -3.22 -26.89 -28.15
CA GLY A 207 -4.53 -26.97 -28.80
C GLY A 207 -4.77 -28.31 -29.46
N ALA A 208 -6.03 -28.56 -29.79
CA ALA A 208 -6.44 -29.78 -30.49
C ALA A 208 -7.86 -29.60 -31.06
N LEU A 209 -8.36 -30.59 -31.80
CA LEU A 209 -9.78 -30.67 -32.15
C LEU A 209 -10.59 -31.10 -30.92
N GLY A 210 -11.82 -30.60 -30.80
CA GLY A 210 -12.73 -30.83 -29.66
C GLY A 210 -12.78 -32.26 -29.10
N PRO A 211 -12.83 -33.31 -29.95
CA PRO A 211 -12.87 -34.70 -29.48
C PRO A 211 -11.61 -35.21 -28.76
N TYR A 212 -10.46 -34.55 -28.90
CA TYR A 212 -9.16 -35.06 -28.42
C TYR A 212 -8.76 -34.50 -27.04
N LEU A 213 -9.71 -34.42 -26.10
CA LEU A 213 -9.47 -33.89 -24.74
C LEU A 213 -8.45 -34.72 -23.92
N HIS A 214 -8.18 -35.96 -24.31
CA HIS A 214 -7.12 -36.78 -23.70
C HIS A 214 -5.71 -36.23 -23.97
N LEU A 215 -5.52 -35.41 -25.02
CA LEU A 215 -4.23 -34.77 -25.34
C LEU A 215 -4.00 -33.49 -24.53
N THR A 216 -5.09 -32.79 -24.17
CA THR A 216 -5.04 -31.49 -23.50
C THR A 216 -6.43 -31.12 -23.00
N LYS A 217 -6.50 -30.59 -21.77
CA LYS A 217 -7.75 -30.07 -21.20
C LYS A 217 -8.16 -28.72 -21.81
N GLY A 218 -7.24 -28.03 -22.49
CA GLY A 218 -7.45 -26.71 -23.09
C GLY A 218 -7.31 -25.55 -22.11
N ALA A 219 -6.97 -24.37 -22.65
CA ALA A 219 -6.64 -23.20 -21.86
C ALA A 219 -7.82 -22.64 -21.06
N ILE A 220 -9.05 -22.67 -21.61
CA ILE A 220 -10.24 -22.17 -20.90
C ILE A 220 -10.54 -23.04 -19.67
N ARG A 221 -10.56 -24.37 -19.81
CA ARG A 221 -10.84 -25.27 -18.69
C ARG A 221 -9.78 -25.17 -17.60
N THR A 222 -8.51 -25.05 -17.98
CA THR A 222 -7.41 -24.80 -17.04
C THR A 222 -7.56 -23.44 -16.36
N ALA A 223 -7.90 -22.38 -17.10
CA ALA A 223 -8.11 -21.05 -16.55
C ALA A 223 -9.27 -21.04 -15.53
N THR A 224 -10.40 -21.70 -15.82
CA THR A 224 -11.53 -21.80 -14.89
C THR A 224 -11.13 -22.47 -13.57
N ALA A 225 -10.38 -23.56 -13.62
CA ALA A 225 -9.92 -24.24 -12.42
C ALA A 225 -8.94 -23.36 -11.61
N PHE A 226 -7.97 -22.74 -12.29
CA PHE A 226 -7.03 -21.81 -11.66
C PHE A 226 -7.72 -20.60 -11.03
N ILE A 227 -8.71 -20.01 -11.72
CA ILE A 227 -9.52 -18.90 -11.20
C ILE A 227 -10.20 -19.30 -9.90
N ASN A 228 -10.86 -20.46 -9.85
CA ASN A 228 -11.54 -20.92 -8.64
C ASN A 228 -10.57 -21.09 -7.47
N GLU A 229 -9.43 -21.74 -7.70
CA GLU A 229 -8.41 -21.93 -6.64
C GLU A 229 -7.83 -20.59 -6.16
N VAL A 230 -7.61 -19.63 -7.06
CA VAL A 230 -7.17 -18.27 -6.67
C VAL A 230 -8.24 -17.56 -5.85
N ILE A 231 -9.51 -17.60 -6.24
CA ILE A 231 -10.61 -16.99 -5.48
C ILE A 231 -10.66 -17.61 -4.07
N GLU A 232 -10.76 -18.94 -3.98
CA GLU A 232 -10.86 -19.65 -2.70
C GLU A 232 -9.65 -19.38 -1.80
N SER A 233 -8.44 -19.40 -2.36
CA SER A 233 -7.20 -19.22 -1.60
C SER A 233 -7.02 -17.77 -1.15
N VAL A 234 -7.34 -16.80 -2.01
CA VAL A 234 -7.20 -15.37 -1.66
C VAL A 234 -8.26 -14.96 -0.64
N GLU A 235 -9.53 -15.34 -0.84
CA GLU A 235 -10.62 -14.96 0.07
C GLU A 235 -10.56 -15.63 1.45
N SER A 236 -9.78 -16.71 1.57
CA SER A 236 -9.50 -17.39 2.83
C SER A 236 -8.25 -16.89 3.56
N LEU A 237 -7.49 -15.95 2.98
CA LEU A 237 -6.30 -15.41 3.63
C LEU A 237 -6.66 -14.70 4.95
N PRO A 238 -5.92 -14.98 6.05
CA PRO A 238 -6.08 -14.22 7.28
C PRO A 238 -5.66 -12.77 7.06
N VAL A 239 -6.39 -11.84 7.69
CA VAL A 239 -6.13 -10.40 7.61
C VAL A 239 -5.64 -9.89 8.95
N ASP A 240 -4.48 -9.22 8.94
CA ASP A 240 -3.91 -8.58 10.13
C ASP A 240 -4.47 -7.16 10.31
N LEU A 241 -5.72 -7.07 10.77
CA LEU A 241 -6.35 -5.79 11.06
C LEU A 241 -5.78 -5.19 12.36
N PRO A 242 -5.59 -3.86 12.43
CA PRO A 242 -5.28 -3.21 13.70
C PRO A 242 -6.34 -3.54 14.77
N VAL A 243 -5.92 -4.00 15.95
CA VAL A 243 -6.82 -4.48 17.03
C VAL A 243 -7.94 -3.47 17.36
N LYS A 244 -7.62 -2.16 17.37
CA LYS A 244 -8.62 -1.11 17.59
C LYS A 244 -9.68 -1.08 16.48
N MET A 245 -9.27 -1.25 15.23
CA MET A 245 -10.15 -1.28 14.06
C MET A 245 -11.02 -2.52 14.09
N GLU A 246 -10.44 -3.71 14.34
CA GLU A 246 -11.19 -4.96 14.44
C GLU A 246 -12.31 -4.85 15.49
N LYS A 247 -11.98 -4.45 16.72
CA LYS A 247 -12.97 -4.24 17.79
C LYS A 247 -14.02 -3.18 17.43
N TYR A 248 -13.65 -2.17 16.65
CA TYR A 248 -14.55 -1.12 16.24
C TYR A 248 -15.55 -1.62 15.18
N LEU A 249 -15.09 -2.38 14.19
CA LEU A 249 -15.93 -2.97 13.15
C LEU A 249 -16.93 -4.00 13.69
N GLU A 250 -16.65 -4.60 14.86
CA GLU A 250 -17.56 -5.51 15.53
C GLU A 250 -18.78 -4.82 16.18
N LYS A 251 -18.76 -3.50 16.34
CA LYS A 251 -19.85 -2.76 16.99
C LYS A 251 -21.15 -2.80 16.16
N PRO A 252 -22.32 -3.11 16.75
CA PRO A 252 -23.58 -3.23 16.00
C PRO A 252 -23.97 -1.98 15.22
N GLU A 253 -23.74 -0.79 15.78
CA GLU A 253 -24.00 0.49 15.12
C GLU A 253 -23.09 0.72 13.91
N VAL A 254 -21.84 0.26 13.97
CA VAL A 254 -20.88 0.37 12.86
C VAL A 254 -21.26 -0.59 11.74
N LYS A 255 -21.63 -1.83 12.08
CA LYS A 255 -22.11 -2.81 11.09
C LYS A 255 -23.34 -2.29 10.34
N ARG A 256 -24.32 -1.74 11.07
CA ARG A 256 -25.52 -1.14 10.45
C ARG A 256 -25.16 0.03 9.53
N ALA A 257 -24.26 0.92 9.97
CA ALA A 257 -23.82 2.05 9.16
C ALA A 257 -23.13 1.60 7.86
N ILE A 258 -22.29 0.57 7.93
CA ILE A 258 -21.61 0.00 6.75
C ILE A 258 -22.64 -0.52 5.74
N ASP A 259 -23.57 -1.38 6.16
CA ASP A 259 -24.55 -1.97 5.26
C ASP A 259 -25.55 -0.94 4.72
N GLN A 260 -25.92 0.07 5.52
CA GLN A 260 -26.81 1.14 5.07
C GLN A 260 -26.12 2.07 4.07
N ALA A 261 -24.84 2.38 4.27
CA ALA A 261 -24.14 3.36 3.45
C ALA A 261 -23.55 2.77 2.16
N ILE A 262 -23.10 1.51 2.18
CA ILE A 262 -22.44 0.87 1.03
C ILE A 262 -23.37 -0.16 0.37
N GLY A 263 -24.21 -0.84 1.15
CA GLY A 263 -25.15 -1.84 0.67
C GLY A 263 -25.16 -3.09 1.54
N PRO A 264 -26.31 -3.81 1.63
CA PRO A 264 -26.43 -5.01 2.44
C PRO A 264 -25.37 -6.07 2.12
N GLY A 265 -24.75 -6.64 3.16
CA GLY A 265 -23.75 -7.69 3.04
C GLY A 265 -22.30 -7.18 2.99
N THR A 266 -22.11 -5.85 2.93
CA THR A 266 -20.77 -5.24 2.93
C THR A 266 -20.00 -5.58 4.20
N THR A 267 -20.68 -5.69 5.34
CA THR A 267 -20.08 -6.10 6.62
C THR A 267 -19.33 -7.44 6.55
N THR A 268 -19.70 -8.33 5.63
CA THR A 268 -19.05 -9.65 5.47
C THR A 268 -17.75 -9.59 4.68
N ILE A 269 -17.53 -8.53 3.90
CA ILE A 269 -16.41 -8.41 2.94
C ILE A 269 -15.50 -7.19 3.17
N ILE A 270 -15.92 -6.22 4.00
CA ILE A 270 -15.16 -5.00 4.27
C ILE A 270 -13.77 -5.27 4.89
N ALA A 271 -13.71 -6.31 5.72
CA ALA A 271 -12.54 -6.73 6.48
C ALA A 271 -11.80 -7.93 5.86
N ARG A 272 -12.17 -8.34 4.63
CA ARG A 272 -11.63 -9.53 3.96
C ARG A 272 -11.18 -9.22 2.54
N PRO A 273 -10.20 -9.91 1.97
CA PRO A 273 -9.98 -9.84 0.53
C PRO A 273 -11.21 -10.29 -0.25
N THR A 274 -11.42 -9.71 -1.42
CA THR A 274 -12.43 -10.15 -2.38
C THR A 274 -11.83 -10.19 -3.77
N VAL A 275 -12.20 -11.19 -4.56
CA VAL A 275 -11.69 -11.36 -5.93
C VAL A 275 -12.83 -11.26 -6.93
N ASN A 276 -12.74 -10.29 -7.83
CA ASN A 276 -13.64 -10.18 -8.97
C ASN A 276 -12.92 -10.62 -10.25
N VAL A 277 -13.55 -11.49 -11.05
CA VAL A 277 -13.09 -11.86 -12.40
C VAL A 277 -13.76 -10.93 -13.40
N GLY A 278 -13.10 -9.83 -13.73
CA GLY A 278 -13.70 -8.75 -14.51
C GLY A 278 -13.85 -9.08 -16.00
N THR A 279 -12.90 -9.83 -16.58
CA THR A 279 -12.94 -10.22 -17.99
C THR A 279 -12.41 -11.63 -18.19
N ILE A 280 -12.90 -12.33 -19.22
CA ILE A 280 -12.37 -13.62 -19.67
C ILE A 280 -12.55 -13.74 -21.20
N LYS A 281 -11.48 -14.12 -21.90
CA LYS A 281 -11.46 -14.28 -23.37
C LYS A 281 -10.62 -15.49 -23.75
N GLY A 282 -11.18 -16.41 -24.52
CA GLY A 282 -10.47 -17.57 -25.03
C GLY A 282 -11.27 -18.34 -26.07
N GLY A 283 -10.57 -19.09 -26.92
CA GLY A 283 -11.18 -19.90 -27.98
C GLY A 283 -11.44 -19.15 -29.28
N LEU A 284 -11.47 -19.92 -30.38
CA LEU A 284 -11.67 -19.40 -31.74
C LEU A 284 -12.93 -20.00 -32.39
N LYS A 285 -13.12 -21.31 -32.24
CA LYS A 285 -14.30 -22.05 -32.72
C LYS A 285 -14.70 -23.12 -31.72
N VAL A 286 -16.00 -23.44 -31.68
CA VAL A 286 -16.59 -24.39 -30.72
C VAL A 286 -16.00 -25.81 -30.82
N ASN A 287 -15.55 -26.23 -32.00
CA ASN A 287 -15.00 -27.55 -32.25
C ASN A 287 -13.46 -27.62 -32.08
N MET A 288 -12.85 -26.62 -31.45
CA MET A 288 -11.42 -26.56 -31.17
C MET A 288 -11.18 -26.45 -29.67
N ILE A 289 -10.21 -27.21 -29.17
CA ILE A 289 -9.69 -27.06 -27.80
C ILE A 289 -8.78 -25.81 -27.80
N PRO A 290 -9.12 -24.77 -27.01
CA PRO A 290 -8.45 -23.48 -27.06
C PRO A 290 -7.01 -23.55 -26.53
N GLU A 291 -6.10 -22.88 -27.23
CA GLU A 291 -4.67 -22.79 -26.84
C GLU A 291 -4.38 -21.69 -25.84
N THR A 292 -5.18 -20.63 -25.83
CA THR A 292 -4.97 -19.46 -25.00
C THR A 292 -6.27 -19.00 -24.37
N CYS A 293 -6.19 -18.62 -23.09
CA CYS A 293 -7.23 -17.93 -22.37
C CYS A 293 -6.59 -16.76 -21.60
N ILE A 294 -7.16 -15.57 -21.72
CA ILE A 294 -6.73 -14.37 -21.01
C ILE A 294 -7.90 -13.92 -20.13
N PHE A 295 -7.63 -13.64 -18.87
CA PHE A 295 -8.62 -13.10 -17.94
C PHE A 295 -7.99 -12.07 -17.02
N GLU A 296 -8.83 -11.21 -16.44
CA GLU A 296 -8.39 -10.14 -15.56
C GLU A 296 -9.07 -10.23 -14.20
N LEU A 297 -8.27 -10.03 -13.15
CA LEU A 297 -8.71 -10.05 -11.76
C LEU A 297 -8.65 -8.64 -11.17
N ASP A 298 -9.70 -8.23 -10.46
CA ASP A 298 -9.71 -7.07 -9.55
C ASP A 298 -9.80 -7.61 -8.12
N ILE A 299 -8.70 -7.51 -7.38
CA ILE A 299 -8.58 -8.01 -6.01
C ILE A 299 -8.59 -6.82 -5.06
N ARG A 300 -9.57 -6.78 -4.14
CA ARG A 300 -9.66 -5.71 -3.13
C ARG A 300 -9.02 -6.13 -1.83
N MET A 301 -7.99 -5.41 -1.40
CA MET A 301 -7.16 -5.73 -0.25
C MET A 301 -7.63 -4.93 0.98
N PRO A 302 -8.13 -5.56 2.05
CA PRO A 302 -8.47 -4.85 3.28
C PRO A 302 -7.24 -4.25 3.95
N VAL A 303 -7.47 -3.39 4.94
CA VAL A 303 -6.39 -2.82 5.76
C VAL A 303 -5.55 -3.95 6.36
N GLY A 304 -4.22 -3.83 6.23
CA GLY A 304 -3.26 -4.84 6.69
C GLY A 304 -2.86 -5.86 5.62
N MET A 305 -3.60 -5.97 4.51
CA MET A 305 -3.29 -6.92 3.44
C MET A 305 -2.41 -6.30 2.36
N ARG A 306 -1.22 -6.88 2.16
CA ARG A 306 -0.26 -6.40 1.16
C ARG A 306 -0.36 -7.19 -0.14
N GLU A 307 -0.05 -6.53 -1.25
CA GLU A 307 -0.08 -7.14 -2.59
C GLU A 307 0.96 -8.26 -2.77
N ASP A 308 2.13 -8.14 -2.14
CA ASP A 308 3.19 -9.16 -2.18
C ASP A 308 2.69 -10.50 -1.63
N THR A 309 1.86 -10.48 -0.60
CA THR A 309 1.29 -11.67 0.04
C THR A 309 0.35 -12.40 -0.92
N ILE A 310 -0.43 -11.66 -1.71
CA ILE A 310 -1.35 -12.23 -2.71
C ILE A 310 -0.59 -12.76 -3.92
N LEU A 311 0.40 -12.01 -4.40
CA LEU A 311 1.25 -12.44 -5.52
C LEU A 311 2.04 -13.70 -5.17
N GLU A 312 2.65 -13.75 -3.98
CA GLU A 312 3.36 -14.94 -3.49
C GLU A 312 2.42 -16.15 -3.38
N LEU A 313 1.18 -15.98 -2.91
CA LEU A 313 0.18 -17.04 -2.89
C LEU A 313 -0.12 -17.55 -4.31
N ILE A 314 -0.38 -16.65 -5.25
CA ILE A 314 -0.66 -17.03 -6.65
C ILE A 314 0.54 -17.78 -7.26
N ASP A 315 1.77 -17.36 -6.96
CA ASP A 315 2.98 -18.05 -7.40
C ASP A 315 3.08 -19.49 -6.87
N THR A 316 2.51 -19.78 -5.70
CA THR A 316 2.43 -21.17 -5.19
C THR A 316 1.37 -22.02 -5.89
N ILE A 317 0.32 -21.40 -6.44
CA ILE A 317 -0.79 -22.08 -7.14
C ILE A 317 -0.39 -22.44 -8.59
N ILE A 318 0.35 -21.57 -9.28
CA ILE A 318 0.74 -21.75 -10.70
C ILE A 318 1.32 -23.15 -10.99
N PRO A 319 2.23 -23.72 -10.19
CA PRO A 319 2.79 -25.06 -10.42
C PRO A 319 1.77 -26.20 -10.46
N HIS A 320 0.60 -26.07 -9.80
CA HIS A 320 -0.45 -27.10 -9.78
C HIS A 320 -1.04 -27.38 -11.17
N TYR A 321 -0.87 -26.44 -12.12
CA TYR A 321 -1.50 -26.47 -13.44
C TYR A 321 -0.57 -26.90 -14.57
N LYS A 322 0.63 -27.41 -14.27
CA LYS A 322 1.49 -28.02 -15.29
C LYS A 322 0.75 -29.16 -16.02
N PRO A 323 0.93 -29.32 -17.35
CA PRO A 323 1.93 -28.65 -18.20
C PRO A 323 1.49 -27.30 -18.79
N ALA A 324 0.37 -26.72 -18.36
CA ALA A 324 -0.02 -25.39 -18.82
C ALA A 324 1.01 -24.33 -18.39
N SER A 325 1.19 -23.31 -19.23
CA SER A 325 1.94 -22.11 -18.88
C SER A 325 0.95 -21.05 -18.41
N ILE A 326 1.15 -20.51 -17.21
CA ILE A 326 0.35 -19.41 -16.66
C ILE A 326 1.29 -18.25 -16.40
N ALA A 327 1.01 -17.11 -17.04
CA ALA A 327 1.73 -15.86 -16.82
C ALA A 327 0.80 -14.85 -16.17
N VAL A 328 1.25 -14.20 -15.10
CA VAL A 328 0.50 -13.19 -14.36
C VAL A 328 1.24 -11.85 -14.47
N LYS A 329 0.53 -10.81 -14.92
CA LYS A 329 1.08 -9.45 -15.06
C LYS A 329 0.27 -8.48 -14.22
N LYS A 330 0.95 -7.77 -13.31
CA LYS A 330 0.37 -6.67 -12.54
C LYS A 330 0.06 -5.46 -13.44
N GLN A 331 -1.14 -4.91 -13.30
CA GLN A 331 -1.51 -3.61 -13.87
C GLN A 331 -1.08 -2.51 -12.89
N ALA A 332 0.19 -2.11 -12.94
CA ALA A 332 0.80 -1.26 -11.91
C ALA A 332 0.12 0.12 -11.76
N ALA A 333 -0.37 0.71 -12.85
CA ALA A 333 -1.06 2.02 -12.82
C ALA A 333 -2.41 1.96 -12.10
N ALA A 334 -3.06 0.79 -12.09
CA ALA A 334 -4.39 0.58 -11.54
C ALA A 334 -4.37 -0.26 -10.26
N SER A 335 -3.20 -0.39 -9.63
CA SER A 335 -3.02 -1.14 -8.39
C SER A 335 -2.47 -0.21 -7.30
N ASN A 336 -3.23 -0.06 -6.22
CA ASN A 336 -2.94 0.85 -5.12
C ASN A 336 -2.98 0.11 -3.78
N PRO A 337 -2.11 0.46 -2.81
CA PRO A 337 -2.17 -0.12 -1.47
C PRO A 337 -3.49 0.27 -0.76
N PHE A 338 -3.84 -0.45 0.30
CA PHE A 338 -4.86 0.04 1.24
C PHE A 338 -4.36 1.30 1.95
N ASN A 339 -5.27 2.08 2.50
CA ASN A 339 -4.93 3.21 3.35
C ASN A 339 -5.85 3.28 4.57
N CYS A 340 -5.34 3.83 5.66
CA CYS A 340 -6.13 4.09 6.85
C CYS A 340 -5.57 5.25 7.67
N SER A 341 -6.49 6.01 8.25
CA SER A 341 -6.26 7.01 9.28
C SER A 341 -6.56 6.42 10.66
N VAL A 342 -6.01 7.03 11.71
CA VAL A 342 -6.35 6.63 13.08
C VAL A 342 -7.78 7.06 13.40
N ILE A 343 -8.59 6.11 13.85
CA ILE A 343 -10.04 6.31 14.05
C ILE A 343 -10.37 7.26 15.21
N ASP A 344 -9.45 7.40 16.15
CA ASP A 344 -9.53 8.27 17.33
C ASP A 344 -8.85 9.64 17.11
N HIS A 345 -8.51 9.99 15.86
CA HIS A 345 -7.97 11.31 15.55
C HIS A 345 -8.95 12.42 15.96
N PRO A 346 -8.49 13.54 16.56
CA PRO A 346 -9.37 14.63 16.98
C PRO A 346 -10.26 15.19 15.87
N ILE A 347 -9.82 15.14 14.60
CA ILE A 347 -10.62 15.58 13.45
C ILE A 347 -11.93 14.80 13.33
N VAL A 348 -11.96 13.51 13.69
CA VAL A 348 -13.17 12.68 13.63
C VAL A 348 -14.22 13.24 14.60
N GLY A 349 -13.79 13.66 15.80
CA GLY A 349 -14.65 14.36 16.75
C GLY A 349 -15.17 15.68 16.18
N HIS A 350 -14.28 16.51 15.63
CA HIS A 350 -14.68 17.77 15.00
C HIS A 350 -15.67 17.58 13.84
N LEU A 351 -15.49 16.58 12.98
CA LEU A 351 -16.42 16.28 11.89
C LEU A 351 -17.79 15.85 12.43
N LYS A 352 -17.82 14.97 13.44
CA LYS A 352 -19.07 14.56 14.10
C LYS A 352 -19.82 15.73 14.73
N ASP A 353 -19.13 16.54 15.52
CA ASP A 353 -19.72 17.66 16.23
C ASP A 353 -20.25 18.72 15.26
N ASN A 354 -19.52 19.00 14.18
CA ASN A 354 -19.97 19.93 13.15
C ASN A 354 -21.16 19.38 12.35
N ALA A 355 -21.14 18.10 11.96
CA ALA A 355 -22.26 17.47 11.27
C ALA A 355 -23.53 17.47 12.14
N LYS A 356 -23.42 17.14 13.43
CA LYS A 356 -24.52 17.17 14.40
C LYS A 356 -25.04 18.59 14.64
N SER A 357 -24.14 19.57 14.67
CA SER A 357 -24.51 20.99 14.78
C SER A 357 -25.29 21.51 13.57
N LEU A 358 -25.02 20.98 12.37
CA LEU A 358 -25.72 21.36 11.15
C LEU A 358 -27.04 20.58 10.97
N ARG A 359 -27.13 19.39 11.55
CA ARG A 359 -28.32 18.52 11.49
C ARG A 359 -28.65 17.99 12.90
N PRO A 360 -29.28 18.82 13.76
CA PRO A 360 -29.54 18.46 15.16
C PRO A 360 -30.36 17.19 15.34
N ASP A 361 -31.27 16.92 14.40
CA ASP A 361 -32.17 15.76 14.43
C ASP A 361 -31.56 14.48 13.83
N ALA A 362 -30.42 14.59 13.14
CA ALA A 362 -29.73 13.45 12.53
C ALA A 362 -28.72 12.82 13.50
N ASP A 363 -28.41 11.53 13.33
CA ASP A 363 -27.33 10.90 14.09
C ASP A 363 -25.97 11.50 13.71
N ALA A 364 -25.03 11.44 14.65
CA ALA A 364 -23.65 11.84 14.34
C ALA A 364 -23.05 10.83 13.36
N PRO A 365 -22.32 11.30 12.32
CA PRO A 365 -21.81 10.41 11.30
C PRO A 365 -20.85 9.37 11.87
N ILE A 366 -20.98 8.14 11.41
CA ILE A 366 -20.22 6.98 11.90
C ILE A 366 -18.98 6.77 11.03
N PRO A 367 -17.77 6.76 11.62
CA PRO A 367 -16.55 6.39 10.90
C PRO A 367 -16.64 4.96 10.37
N ILE A 368 -16.46 4.76 9.07
CA ILE A 368 -16.45 3.43 8.44
C ILE A 368 -15.36 3.34 7.37
N PRO A 369 -14.84 2.14 7.06
CA PRO A 369 -13.98 1.96 5.90
C PRO A 369 -14.77 2.10 4.58
N SER A 370 -14.06 2.32 3.49
CA SER A 370 -14.56 2.32 2.11
C SER A 370 -14.16 1.03 1.39
N MET A 371 -14.99 0.61 0.42
CA MET A 371 -14.70 -0.51 -0.49
C MET A 371 -13.88 -0.06 -1.72
N GLY A 372 -14.09 1.18 -2.16
CA GLY A 372 -13.32 1.84 -3.22
C GLY A 372 -12.06 2.48 -2.67
N GLY A 373 -11.09 2.72 -3.55
CA GLY A 373 -9.92 3.53 -3.24
C GLY A 373 -10.12 4.95 -3.74
N SER A 374 -9.32 5.87 -3.21
CA SER A 374 -9.19 7.25 -3.63
C SER A 374 -7.71 7.62 -3.80
N ASP A 375 -7.43 8.82 -4.29
CA ASP A 375 -6.07 9.38 -4.32
C ASP A 375 -5.47 9.66 -2.93
N CYS A 376 -6.25 9.52 -1.86
CA CYS A 376 -5.79 9.56 -0.47
C CYS A 376 -4.66 8.53 -0.22
N THR A 377 -4.63 7.43 -0.98
CA THR A 377 -3.61 6.36 -0.91
C THR A 377 -2.18 6.83 -1.21
N SER A 378 -1.99 7.94 -1.93
CA SER A 378 -0.67 8.49 -2.24
C SER A 378 0.06 9.03 -1.00
N THR A 379 -0.68 9.25 0.09
CA THR A 379 -0.11 9.39 1.43
C THR A 379 0.15 8.01 2.01
N TYR A 380 1.29 7.42 1.67
CA TYR A 380 1.79 6.26 2.41
C TYR A 380 1.85 6.67 3.89
N CYS A 381 0.89 6.24 4.73
CA CYS A 381 1.06 6.31 6.16
C CYS A 381 2.26 5.41 6.43
N SER A 382 3.42 6.04 6.64
CA SER A 382 4.56 5.36 7.21
C SER A 382 4.09 4.57 8.43
N ARG A 383 4.80 3.49 8.76
CA ARG A 383 4.60 2.54 9.88
C ARG A 383 4.06 3.10 11.22
N SER A 384 3.98 4.41 11.40
CA SER A 384 3.41 5.18 12.50
C SER A 384 1.89 5.05 12.73
N CYS A 385 1.05 4.65 11.77
CA CYS A 385 -0.38 4.38 12.04
C CYS A 385 -0.59 3.11 12.89
N MET A 386 0.37 2.18 12.87
CA MET A 386 0.45 1.10 13.84
C MET A 386 1.35 1.55 14.98
N GLN A 387 0.76 1.98 16.11
CA GLN A 387 1.55 2.16 17.32
C GLN A 387 2.29 0.85 17.60
N ALA A 388 3.61 0.92 17.77
CA ALA A 388 4.45 -0.25 18.08
C ALA A 388 4.03 -1.00 19.37
N SER A 389 3.12 -0.44 20.17
CA SER A 389 2.52 -1.06 21.35
C SER A 389 1.41 -2.06 21.06
N ASP A 390 0.82 -2.05 19.86
CA ASP A 390 -0.42 -2.78 19.56
C ASP A 390 -0.23 -3.93 18.55
N LEU A 391 1.00 -4.17 18.09
CA LEU A 391 1.34 -5.35 17.27
C LEU A 391 1.63 -6.55 18.19
N PRO A 392 0.78 -7.60 18.23
CA PRO A 392 1.31 -8.92 18.50
C PRO A 392 2.34 -9.22 17.41
N VAL A 393 3.55 -9.60 17.80
CA VAL A 393 4.61 -10.02 16.86
C VAL A 393 4.09 -11.24 16.08
N LEU A 394 3.50 -11.00 14.92
CA LEU A 394 3.02 -12.04 14.01
C LEU A 394 4.12 -12.31 12.99
N LEU A 395 4.73 -13.48 13.15
CA LEU A 395 5.78 -14.03 12.32
C LEU A 395 5.31 -14.13 10.86
N ALA A 396 6.08 -13.61 9.91
CA ALA A 396 5.84 -13.86 8.50
C ALA A 396 5.94 -15.39 8.21
N PRO A 397 5.02 -15.98 7.42
CA PRO A 397 4.96 -17.42 7.19
C PRO A 397 6.25 -18.04 6.66
N ARG A 398 7.04 -17.29 5.88
CA ARG A 398 8.31 -17.75 5.30
C ARG A 398 9.37 -18.10 6.35
N GLY A 399 9.46 -17.37 7.45
CA GLY A 399 10.46 -17.63 8.50
C GLY A 399 10.12 -18.88 9.33
N VAL A 400 8.84 -19.13 9.56
CA VAL A 400 8.34 -20.25 10.36
C VAL A 400 8.35 -21.55 9.56
N LEU A 401 8.04 -21.51 8.26
CA LEU A 401 8.09 -22.69 7.38
C LEU A 401 9.52 -23.19 7.14
N LEU A 402 10.49 -22.29 6.93
CA LEU A 402 11.90 -22.67 6.73
C LEU A 402 12.57 -23.20 8.02
N SER A 403 12.15 -22.75 9.21
CA SER A 403 12.69 -23.26 10.48
C SER A 403 12.04 -24.56 10.94
N GLN A 404 10.86 -24.92 10.42
CA GLN A 404 10.11 -26.11 10.83
C GLN A 404 10.41 -27.35 9.98
N GLN A 405 11.13 -27.22 8.85
CA GLN A 405 11.37 -28.34 7.93
C GLN A 405 12.81 -28.88 7.90
N ASN A 406 13.77 -28.23 8.58
CA ASN A 406 15.17 -28.68 8.54
C ASN A 406 15.58 -29.30 9.88
N SER A 407 15.82 -30.61 9.91
CA SER A 407 16.63 -31.23 10.96
C SER A 407 18.08 -30.77 10.81
N ALA A 408 18.78 -30.60 11.93
CA ALA A 408 20.20 -30.22 11.92
C ALA A 408 21.04 -31.47 12.18
N THR A 409 22.01 -31.76 11.32
CA THR A 409 22.93 -32.88 11.51
C THR A 409 24.28 -32.36 11.97
N LEU A 410 24.89 -32.97 12.98
CA LEU A 410 26.24 -32.62 13.45
C LEU A 410 27.11 -33.84 13.63
N LEU A 411 28.42 -33.63 13.54
CA LEU A 411 29.41 -34.66 13.85
C LEU A 411 29.83 -34.53 15.31
N ARG A 412 29.61 -35.60 16.08
CA ARG A 412 30.04 -35.71 17.48
C ARG A 412 30.87 -36.98 17.63
N ASP A 413 32.12 -36.80 18.07
CA ASP A 413 33.07 -37.90 18.30
C ASP A 413 33.22 -38.84 17.08
N GLY A 414 33.23 -38.27 15.88
CA GLY A 414 33.40 -39.00 14.62
C GLY A 414 32.12 -39.62 14.02
N ASN A 415 30.98 -39.54 14.70
CA ASN A 415 29.70 -40.05 14.20
C ASN A 415 28.74 -38.93 13.82
N VAL A 416 27.97 -39.15 12.74
CA VAL A 416 26.92 -38.25 12.28
C VAL A 416 25.68 -38.47 13.15
N VAL A 417 25.27 -37.44 13.89
CA VAL A 417 24.11 -37.46 14.78
C VAL A 417 23.10 -36.43 14.29
N GLU A 418 21.87 -36.90 14.07
CA GLU A 418 20.76 -36.03 13.70
C GLU A 418 20.13 -35.42 14.96
N ILE A 419 20.08 -34.09 15.05
CA ILE A 419 19.35 -33.38 16.10
C ILE A 419 17.91 -33.20 15.67
N SER A 420 17.01 -33.70 16.51
CA SER A 420 15.58 -33.48 16.36
C SER A 420 15.24 -31.99 16.45
N ILE A 421 14.26 -31.54 15.67
CA ILE A 421 13.74 -30.16 15.68
C ILE A 421 13.39 -29.71 17.11
N LYS A 422 12.89 -30.63 17.94
CA LYS A 422 12.51 -30.39 19.33
C LYS A 422 13.70 -29.99 20.21
N ASP A 423 14.86 -30.63 20.02
CA ASP A 423 16.07 -30.34 20.80
C ASP A 423 16.76 -29.07 20.33
N LEU A 424 16.76 -28.81 19.01
CA LEU A 424 17.30 -27.58 18.43
C LEU A 424 16.58 -26.34 18.97
N MET A 425 15.25 -26.38 18.98
CA MET A 425 14.42 -25.27 19.46
C MET A 425 14.46 -25.09 20.99
N SER A 426 14.85 -26.13 21.74
CA SER A 426 14.97 -26.05 23.20
C SER A 426 16.17 -25.22 23.70
N LYS A 427 17.16 -24.97 22.82
CA LYS A 427 18.41 -24.25 23.13
C LYS A 427 18.56 -22.92 22.37
N ALA A 428 17.64 -22.61 21.47
CA ALA A 428 17.65 -21.37 20.70
C ALA A 428 17.37 -20.15 21.60
N HIS A 429 18.12 -19.07 21.40
CA HIS A 429 17.91 -17.79 22.08
C HIS A 429 17.39 -16.77 21.06
N ALA A 430 16.43 -15.95 21.48
CA ALA A 430 15.96 -14.82 20.68
C ALA A 430 16.91 -13.63 20.89
N THR A 431 17.36 -12.98 19.81
CA THR A 431 18.23 -11.81 19.89
C THR A 431 17.62 -10.67 19.08
N PHE A 432 17.32 -9.56 19.72
CA PHE A 432 16.75 -8.39 19.04
C PHE A 432 17.88 -7.50 18.52
N LEU A 433 17.86 -7.19 17.23
CA LEU A 433 18.76 -6.20 16.61
C LEU A 433 17.96 -4.92 16.36
N MET A 434 18.39 -3.82 16.99
CA MET A 434 17.87 -2.48 16.70
C MET A 434 18.72 -1.85 15.58
N ASP A 435 18.10 -1.62 14.42
CA ASP A 435 18.70 -0.81 13.37
C ASP A 435 18.30 0.66 13.58
N THR A 436 19.21 1.43 14.15
CA THR A 436 19.13 2.88 14.10
C THR A 436 20.45 3.40 13.54
N ARG A 437 20.43 3.97 12.34
CA ARG A 437 21.22 5.16 11.97
C ARG A 437 22.75 5.07 12.09
N SER A 438 23.23 4.97 13.34
CA SER A 438 24.62 5.16 13.77
C SER A 438 24.94 4.64 15.20
N LEU A 439 24.11 3.79 15.85
CA LEU A 439 24.45 3.26 17.18
C LEU A 439 23.96 1.80 17.37
N HIS A 440 24.81 0.94 17.93
CA HIS A 440 24.49 -0.45 18.28
C HIS A 440 24.33 -0.57 19.80
N ILE A 441 23.18 -1.04 20.26
CA ILE A 441 22.94 -1.41 21.67
C ILE A 441 22.40 -2.84 21.67
N SER A 442 23.15 -3.76 22.28
CA SER A 442 22.72 -5.14 22.52
C SER A 442 22.15 -5.26 23.93
N ILE A 443 20.90 -5.74 24.05
CA ILE A 443 20.29 -6.05 25.35
C ILE A 443 20.06 -7.57 25.41
N GLU A 444 20.77 -8.25 26.30
CA GLU A 444 20.58 -9.67 26.59
C GLU A 444 19.46 -9.86 27.64
N ILE A 445 18.43 -10.63 27.30
CA ILE A 445 17.42 -11.06 28.28
C ILE A 445 17.36 -12.60 28.29
N PRO A 446 17.62 -13.27 29.43
CA PRO A 446 17.56 -14.73 29.52
C PRO A 446 16.15 -15.29 29.24
N TYR A 447 16.05 -16.43 28.53
CA TYR A 447 14.77 -17.05 28.15
C TYR A 447 13.83 -17.38 29.33
N GLN A 448 14.39 -17.62 30.53
CA GLN A 448 13.60 -17.81 31.76
C GLN A 448 12.80 -16.55 32.19
N PHE A 449 13.20 -15.35 31.73
CA PHE A 449 12.46 -14.11 31.96
C PHE A 449 11.18 -14.03 31.10
N PHE A 450 11.15 -14.69 29.96
CA PHE A 450 10.01 -14.71 29.02
C PHE A 450 8.82 -15.55 29.52
N LYS A 451 9.04 -16.52 30.43
CA LYS A 451 7.94 -17.23 31.11
C LYS A 451 7.29 -16.42 32.24
N ARG A 452 8.00 -15.42 32.80
CA ARG A 452 7.46 -14.51 33.84
C ARG A 452 6.74 -13.28 33.26
N SER A 453 6.99 -12.90 32.01
CA SER A 453 6.33 -11.74 31.37
C SER A 453 4.82 -11.91 31.17
N LYS A 454 4.30 -13.14 31.07
CA LYS A 454 2.84 -13.43 31.10
C LYS A 454 2.19 -13.12 32.46
N ALA A 455 2.95 -13.12 33.56
CA ALA A 455 2.43 -12.77 34.89
C ALA A 455 2.43 -11.25 35.11
N TRP A 456 3.42 -10.53 34.57
CA TRP A 456 3.54 -9.06 34.74
C TRP A 456 2.48 -8.27 33.97
N LEU A 457 1.99 -8.83 32.84
CA LEU A 457 0.83 -8.29 32.12
C LEU A 457 -0.49 -8.41 32.90
N LYS A 458 -0.57 -9.25 33.94
CA LYS A 458 -1.73 -9.32 34.86
C LYS A 458 -1.64 -8.33 36.03
N GLU A 459 -0.47 -7.76 36.33
CA GLU A 459 -0.25 -6.90 37.51
C GLU A 459 0.04 -5.42 37.19
N GLY A 460 -0.14 -4.98 35.94
CA GLY A 460 -0.26 -3.54 35.62
C GLY A 460 1.01 -2.70 35.73
N ILE A 461 2.21 -3.30 35.60
CA ILE A 461 3.47 -2.55 35.61
C ILE A 461 3.67 -1.83 34.25
N LYS A 462 3.67 -0.49 34.26
CA LYS A 462 3.94 0.36 33.09
C LYS A 462 5.43 0.45 32.77
N LEU A 463 5.87 -0.19 31.68
CA LEU A 463 7.18 0.08 31.04
C LEU A 463 7.11 1.43 30.30
N SER A 464 7.33 2.52 31.01
CA SER A 464 7.20 3.89 30.50
C SER A 464 8.49 4.52 29.99
N HIS A 465 9.57 3.77 29.75
CA HIS A 465 10.89 4.38 29.48
C HIS A 465 11.73 3.76 28.34
N ILE A 466 11.12 3.10 27.35
CA ILE A 466 11.82 2.77 26.09
C ILE A 466 10.90 3.07 24.90
N GLN A 467 10.84 4.34 24.51
CA GLN A 467 10.34 4.76 23.20
C GLN A 467 11.52 4.76 22.22
N GLN A 468 11.74 3.69 21.46
CA GLN A 468 12.48 3.78 20.19
C GLN A 468 12.15 2.60 19.26
N LYS A 469 12.03 2.93 17.97
CA LYS A 469 11.51 2.11 16.86
C LYS A 469 12.19 0.73 16.77
N LEU A 470 11.42 -0.34 16.99
CA LEU A 470 11.80 -1.71 16.60
C LEU A 470 11.25 -1.99 15.20
N THR A 471 12.12 -2.34 14.25
CA THR A 471 11.78 -2.52 12.83
C THR A 471 11.91 -3.96 12.32
N GLY A 472 12.21 -4.93 13.19
CA GLY A 472 12.21 -6.36 12.88
C GLY A 472 12.68 -7.23 14.06
N VAL A 473 12.25 -8.49 14.09
CA VAL A 473 12.72 -9.52 15.04
C VAL A 473 13.51 -10.55 14.23
N TYR A 474 14.74 -10.84 14.64
CA TYR A 474 15.61 -11.84 13.99
C TYR A 474 16.03 -12.89 15.03
N TYR A 475 16.27 -14.12 14.60
CA TYR A 475 16.79 -15.18 15.48
C TYR A 475 18.24 -15.45 15.08
N ALA A 476 19.17 -15.31 16.02
CA ALA A 476 20.56 -15.74 15.86
C ALA A 476 20.91 -16.69 17.01
N ALA A 477 21.41 -17.88 16.69
CA ALA A 477 21.92 -18.79 17.72
C ALA A 477 23.32 -18.32 18.15
N LYS A 478 23.48 -17.94 19.42
CA LYS A 478 24.80 -17.70 20.02
C LYS A 478 25.41 -19.06 20.37
N VAL A 479 26.55 -19.39 19.77
CA VAL A 479 27.38 -20.53 20.19
C VAL A 479 28.28 -20.05 21.32
N ASP A 480 28.37 -20.85 22.38
CA ASP A 480 29.18 -20.58 23.57
C ASP A 480 30.67 -20.36 23.19
N PRO A 481 31.30 -19.23 23.54
CA PRO A 481 32.70 -18.95 23.19
C PRO A 481 33.72 -19.87 23.86
N LEU A 482 33.31 -20.78 24.75
CA LEU A 482 34.24 -21.65 25.49
C LEU A 482 34.35 -23.09 24.94
N ALA A 483 33.71 -23.40 23.81
CA ALA A 483 34.00 -24.65 23.10
C ALA A 483 35.33 -24.51 22.33
N LYS A 484 36.43 -24.99 22.95
CA LYS A 484 37.82 -24.89 22.49
C LYS A 484 38.16 -25.41 21.08
N ASN A 485 37.20 -25.86 20.26
CA ASN A 485 37.44 -26.50 18.96
C ASN A 485 36.54 -25.97 17.81
N THR A 486 36.27 -24.66 17.73
CA THR A 486 35.50 -24.10 16.59
C THR A 486 36.26 -22.94 15.95
N ILE A 487 36.59 -23.05 14.66
CA ILE A 487 37.15 -21.96 13.82
C ILE A 487 36.17 -21.70 12.66
N PRO A 488 35.63 -20.49 12.49
CA PRO A 488 34.87 -20.13 11.30
C PRO A 488 35.83 -19.87 10.12
N SER A 489 35.51 -20.41 8.94
CA SER A 489 36.34 -20.24 7.75
C SER A 489 36.10 -18.89 7.04
N THR A 490 37.19 -18.36 6.50
CA THR A 490 37.26 -17.42 5.36
C THR A 490 36.59 -16.05 5.48
N LEU A 491 36.62 -15.37 6.64
CA LEU A 491 36.29 -13.94 6.70
C LEU A 491 37.06 -13.17 7.77
N LYS A 492 38.34 -13.51 7.99
CA LYS A 492 39.21 -12.75 8.90
C LYS A 492 39.90 -11.54 8.26
N LEU A 493 39.64 -11.22 6.99
CA LEU A 493 40.37 -10.16 6.29
C LEU A 493 39.67 -8.80 6.22
N PHE A 494 38.42 -8.66 6.67
CA PHE A 494 37.78 -7.33 6.78
C PHE A 494 36.89 -7.23 8.01
N ILE A 495 37.47 -7.51 9.17
CA ILE A 495 36.86 -7.24 10.47
C ILE A 495 37.54 -6.00 11.02
N GLY A 496 36.83 -4.87 11.05
CA GLY A 496 37.21 -3.74 11.91
C GLY A 496 37.15 -4.18 13.39
N PRO A 497 37.80 -3.46 14.32
CA PRO A 497 38.01 -3.88 15.72
C PRO A 497 36.74 -4.28 16.52
N GLU A 498 35.56 -4.02 15.98
CA GLU A 498 34.23 -4.32 16.53
C GLU A 498 33.62 -5.67 16.05
N GLY A 499 34.26 -6.43 15.15
CA GLY A 499 33.81 -7.80 14.84
C GLY A 499 32.87 -7.99 13.63
N TYR A 500 32.60 -6.98 12.80
CA TYR A 500 31.65 -7.09 11.68
C TYR A 500 32.33 -7.14 10.30
N SER A 501 31.77 -7.96 9.41
CA SER A 501 32.18 -8.12 8.00
C SER A 501 31.80 -6.91 7.13
N ALA A 502 32.71 -6.45 6.25
CA ALA A 502 32.49 -5.34 5.33
C ALA A 502 31.33 -5.52 4.33
N MET A 503 30.89 -6.76 4.08
CA MET A 503 29.75 -7.06 3.19
C MET A 503 28.41 -6.55 3.75
N ALA A 504 28.32 -6.31 5.06
CA ALA A 504 27.13 -5.73 5.70
C ALA A 504 26.97 -4.22 5.43
N LYS A 505 27.99 -3.54 4.89
CA LYS A 505 27.93 -2.10 4.61
C LYS A 505 27.55 -1.74 3.17
N SER A 506 27.74 -2.62 2.19
CA SER A 506 27.56 -2.28 0.77
C SER A 506 26.20 -2.68 0.18
N ASP A 507 25.60 -3.80 0.59
CA ASP A 507 24.36 -4.29 -0.03
C ASP A 507 23.32 -4.67 1.02
N SER A 508 22.17 -3.98 0.99
CA SER A 508 21.03 -4.23 1.88
C SER A 508 20.24 -5.50 1.49
N LEU A 509 20.94 -6.62 1.30
CA LEU A 509 20.37 -7.91 0.91
C LEU A 509 21.07 -9.04 1.68
N THR A 510 20.35 -9.69 2.59
CA THR A 510 20.78 -10.93 3.23
C THR A 510 20.54 -12.11 2.28
N CYS A 511 21.54 -12.47 1.48
CA CYS A 511 21.71 -13.87 1.05
C CYS A 511 22.35 -14.64 2.22
N GLY A 512 21.56 -15.43 2.94
CA GLY A 512 22.05 -16.11 4.14
C GLY A 512 21.19 -17.28 4.56
N ILE A 513 20.94 -18.23 3.66
CA ILE A 513 20.55 -19.59 4.05
C ILE A 513 21.52 -20.56 3.36
N ALA A 514 22.16 -21.40 4.18
CA ALA A 514 23.28 -22.31 3.92
C ALA A 514 24.61 -21.58 3.66
N THR A 515 25.70 -21.85 4.39
CA THR A 515 26.39 -23.14 4.35
C THR A 515 27.53 -23.15 5.38
N GLN A 516 27.80 -24.29 6.05
CA GLN A 516 29.12 -24.92 5.89
C GLN A 516 29.24 -26.36 6.40
N MET A 517 29.77 -27.21 5.52
CA MET A 517 30.43 -28.48 5.81
C MET A 517 31.86 -28.44 5.26
N LEU A 518 32.76 -29.06 6.02
CA LEU A 518 34.03 -29.73 5.64
C LEU A 518 35.23 -28.86 5.23
N LEU A 519 36.33 -28.98 6.00
CA LEU A 519 37.48 -29.83 5.65
C LEU A 519 38.37 -29.99 6.89
N GLY A 520 38.89 -31.22 7.09
CA GLY A 520 39.72 -31.59 8.22
C GLY A 520 41.20 -31.28 8.01
N GLY A 521 41.84 -30.72 9.04
CA GLY A 521 43.12 -31.23 9.55
C GLY A 521 44.46 -30.87 8.91
N GLU A 522 44.57 -30.08 7.83
CA GLU A 522 45.88 -29.74 7.22
C GLU A 522 46.30 -28.25 7.45
N PRO A 523 47.61 -27.93 7.59
CA PRO A 523 48.09 -26.57 7.87
C PRO A 523 48.11 -25.65 6.63
N VAL A 524 47.88 -24.35 6.87
CA VAL A 524 47.58 -23.30 5.87
C VAL A 524 48.81 -22.85 5.07
N PHE A 525 48.72 -22.82 3.74
CA PHE A 525 49.70 -22.16 2.87
C PHE A 525 49.46 -20.63 2.80
N ASN A 526 50.47 -19.84 3.16
CA ASN A 526 50.49 -18.37 3.07
C ASN A 526 50.96 -17.89 1.68
N LYS A 527 50.04 -17.65 0.74
CA LYS A 527 50.23 -16.67 -0.36
C LYS A 527 48.88 -16.09 -0.84
N PRO A 528 48.79 -14.77 -1.12
CA PRO A 528 47.57 -14.13 -1.60
C PRO A 528 47.31 -14.39 -3.10
N GLY A 529 46.05 -14.65 -3.44
CA GLY A 529 45.52 -14.70 -4.81
C GLY A 529 44.36 -15.68 -4.92
N VAL A 530 43.15 -15.19 -5.25
CA VAL A 530 42.03 -16.07 -5.64
C VAL A 530 41.43 -15.56 -6.94
N VAL A 531 41.44 -16.45 -7.93
CA VAL A 531 40.70 -16.38 -9.19
C VAL A 531 39.28 -16.91 -8.94
N ALA A 532 38.26 -16.18 -9.40
CA ALA A 532 36.88 -16.64 -9.40
C ALA A 532 36.33 -16.68 -10.84
N HIS A 533 35.79 -17.84 -11.25
CA HIS A 533 35.13 -18.01 -12.54
C HIS A 533 33.78 -17.29 -12.56
N TYR A 534 33.59 -16.34 -13.48
CA TYR A 534 32.30 -15.73 -13.79
C TYR A 534 31.89 -16.08 -15.23
N SER A 535 30.68 -16.61 -15.40
CA SER A 535 30.06 -16.79 -16.72
C SER A 535 29.61 -15.44 -17.30
N GLN A 536 29.77 -15.28 -18.61
CA GLN A 536 29.85 -13.99 -19.32
C GLN A 536 28.53 -13.20 -19.53
N GLU A 537 27.37 -13.59 -18.99
CA GLU A 537 26.08 -13.05 -19.49
C GLU A 537 25.28 -12.12 -18.57
N SER A 538 25.87 -11.52 -17.53
CA SER A 538 25.24 -10.42 -16.78
C SER A 538 25.93 -9.08 -17.04
N ARG A 539 25.49 -8.37 -18.09
CA ARG A 539 25.87 -6.96 -18.31
C ARG A 539 25.16 -6.05 -17.30
N TYR A 540 25.90 -5.44 -16.38
CA TYR A 540 25.45 -4.30 -15.58
C TYR A 540 26.55 -3.21 -15.48
N PRO A 541 26.17 -1.92 -15.31
CA PRO A 541 26.98 -0.74 -15.60
C PRO A 541 28.07 -0.41 -14.57
N ASN A 542 28.30 -1.28 -13.58
CA ASN A 542 29.34 -1.09 -12.57
C ASN A 542 30.76 -1.41 -13.08
N ARG A 543 30.88 -1.92 -14.31
CA ARG A 543 32.16 -2.30 -14.94
C ARG A 543 33.17 -1.15 -15.03
N VAL A 544 32.69 0.07 -15.34
CA VAL A 544 33.56 1.25 -15.52
C VAL A 544 34.07 1.78 -14.17
N ARG A 545 33.24 1.70 -13.12
CA ARG A 545 33.60 2.22 -11.78
C ARG A 545 34.71 1.43 -11.09
N VAL A 546 34.77 0.12 -11.31
CA VAL A 546 35.73 -0.77 -10.65
C VAL A 546 37.11 -0.73 -11.34
N GLU A 547 37.14 -0.45 -12.65
CA GLU A 547 38.38 -0.25 -13.41
C GLU A 547 39.00 1.14 -13.14
N ASP A 548 38.19 2.18 -12.94
CA ASP A 548 38.65 3.53 -12.53
C ASP A 548 39.24 3.56 -11.10
N GLU A 549 38.84 2.63 -10.23
CA GLU A 549 39.40 2.46 -8.87
C GLU A 549 40.66 1.57 -8.84
N GLY A 550 41.24 1.25 -10.01
CA GLY A 550 42.57 0.66 -10.14
C GLY A 550 42.63 -0.87 -10.11
N THR A 551 41.49 -1.56 -10.23
CA THR A 551 41.47 -3.04 -10.23
C THR A 551 41.66 -3.57 -11.64
N LYS A 552 42.79 -4.25 -11.92
CA LYS A 552 43.07 -4.89 -13.22
C LYS A 552 42.66 -6.37 -13.23
N ARG A 553 41.99 -6.77 -14.31
CA ARG A 553 41.62 -8.17 -14.58
C ARG A 553 42.80 -8.95 -15.18
N VAL A 554 42.99 -10.20 -14.78
CA VAL A 554 43.87 -11.17 -15.45
C VAL A 554 43.03 -12.39 -15.80
N GLU A 555 42.96 -12.76 -17.08
CA GLU A 555 42.26 -13.95 -17.55
C GLU A 555 43.28 -15.00 -17.99
N GLU A 556 43.19 -16.20 -17.42
CA GLU A 556 43.90 -17.36 -17.94
C GLU A 556 42.93 -18.51 -18.23
N THR A 557 43.11 -19.13 -19.38
CA THR A 557 42.29 -20.23 -19.89
C THR A 557 43.07 -21.52 -19.69
N PHE A 558 42.49 -22.55 -19.06
CA PHE A 558 43.15 -23.84 -18.92
C PHE A 558 42.37 -24.97 -19.59
N GLN A 559 43.05 -25.71 -20.47
CA GLN A 559 42.57 -26.91 -21.14
C GLN A 559 42.75 -28.16 -20.25
N PRO A 560 41.88 -29.18 -20.37
CA PRO A 560 41.89 -30.35 -19.49
C PRO A 560 42.67 -31.55 -20.07
N SER A 561 43.50 -32.20 -19.25
CA SER A 561 44.01 -33.58 -19.41
C SER A 561 44.65 -34.02 -18.09
N GLN A 562 44.52 -35.22 -17.53
CA GLN A 562 44.03 -36.54 -17.97
C GLN A 562 43.23 -37.20 -16.84
#